data_AF-A0A4R6ZR70-F1
#
_entry.id   AF-A0A4R6ZR70-F1
#
_cell.length_a   1.000
_cell.length_b   1.000
_cell.length_c   1.000
_cell.angle_alpha   90.00
_cell.angle_beta   90.00
_cell.angle_gamma   90.00
#
_symmetry.space_group_name_H-M   'P 1'
#
loop_
_entity.id
_entity.type
_entity.pdbx_description
1 polymer ?
#
loop_
_entity_poly.entity_id
_entity_poly.type
_entity_poly.pdbx_seq_one_letter_code
_entity_poly.pdbx_strand_id
1 'polypeptide(L)'
;MSVMTRNRWEASKPMRQGLTRWVGRGTLALLLVASAGCATSGEVRERHPDDPWEGFNRKVFAFNDVVDRYALKPAARGYRFITPDPVETGVGNVFSNLGEPRTVLNSLLQGKVRNASIATSRFLINTTAGIGGLWDVASRMEITGQEEDFGQTLGTWGWEESRYLVLPLLGPSTLRDTGGLPVDMYAYPTTYVEDDEVRMGLTALRVIDSRAGLLDQEALIRGDRYSFIRDTWLQQRRFEVNDGEQGEDPFASEEFDFDDADFDDAFAE
;
A
#
# COMPACT_ATOMS: atom_id res chain seq x y z
N MET A 1 58.39 47.80 -10.24
CA MET A 1 57.21 48.61 -9.86
C MET A 1 56.10 48.38 -10.88
N SER A 2 54.88 48.17 -10.37
CA SER A 2 53.56 48.05 -11.06
C SER A 2 53.37 46.93 -12.09
N VAL A 3 52.62 45.85 -11.87
CA VAL A 3 51.27 45.60 -11.28
C VAL A 3 50.11 45.80 -12.28
N MET A 4 49.30 44.74 -12.39
CA MET A 4 47.86 44.67 -12.76
C MET A 4 47.46 44.79 -14.25
N THR A 5 46.47 44.09 -14.79
CA THR A 5 45.62 42.90 -14.48
C THR A 5 44.66 42.77 -15.68
N ARG A 6 44.22 41.55 -16.04
CA ARG A 6 42.81 41.11 -15.90
C ARG A 6 42.53 39.79 -16.63
N ASN A 7 42.07 38.85 -15.81
CA ASN A 7 41.39 37.61 -16.15
C ASN A 7 40.14 37.83 -17.00
N ARG A 8 39.84 36.87 -17.89
CA ARG A 8 38.51 36.67 -18.47
C ARG A 8 38.13 35.20 -18.28
N TRP A 9 37.31 34.94 -17.27
CA TRP A 9 36.63 33.67 -17.05
C TRP A 9 35.26 33.75 -17.74
N GLU A 10 34.95 32.84 -18.64
CA GLU A 10 33.63 32.72 -19.25
C GLU A 10 32.73 31.89 -18.33
N ALA A 11 31.66 32.51 -17.83
CA ALA A 11 30.63 31.85 -17.04
C ALA A 11 29.65 31.10 -17.98
N SER A 12 29.57 29.79 -17.83
CA SER A 12 28.52 28.97 -18.43
C SER A 12 27.15 29.34 -17.85
N LYS A 13 26.18 29.63 -18.72
CA LYS A 13 24.79 29.95 -18.35
C LYS A 13 24.10 28.72 -17.70
N PRO A 14 23.30 28.87 -16.63
CA PRO A 14 22.50 27.78 -16.12
C PRO A 14 21.27 27.52 -17.01
N MET A 15 21.14 26.29 -17.52
CA MET A 15 19.90 25.74 -18.10
C MET A 15 18.85 25.54 -17.00
N ARG A 16 18.05 26.58 -16.73
CA ARG A 16 16.83 26.49 -15.90
C ARG A 16 15.61 26.98 -16.68
N GLN A 17 15.20 26.27 -17.73
CA GLN A 17 13.96 26.59 -18.46
C GLN A 17 13.14 25.36 -18.93
N GLY A 18 13.40 24.16 -18.42
CA GLY A 18 12.64 22.94 -18.80
C GLY A 18 11.49 22.53 -17.87
N LEU A 19 11.55 22.88 -16.58
CA LEU A 19 10.72 22.23 -15.55
C LEU A 19 9.35 22.89 -15.31
N THR A 20 9.16 24.15 -15.70
CA THR A 20 7.93 24.91 -15.41
C THR A 20 6.78 24.65 -16.40
N ARG A 21 7.01 23.92 -17.49
CA ARG A 21 5.97 23.65 -18.51
C ARG A 21 5.13 22.39 -18.24
N TRP A 22 5.63 21.45 -17.44
CA TRP A 22 4.92 20.20 -17.12
C TRP A 22 3.99 20.34 -15.91
N VAL A 23 4.37 21.15 -14.91
CA VAL A 23 3.55 21.42 -13.71
C VAL A 23 2.27 22.21 -14.06
N GLY A 24 2.32 23.08 -15.08
CA GLY A 24 1.18 23.90 -15.50
C GLY A 24 0.13 23.15 -16.33
N ARG A 25 0.46 21.98 -16.90
CA ARG A 25 -0.48 21.20 -17.74
C ARG A 25 -1.16 20.06 -16.97
N GLY A 26 -0.52 19.49 -15.94
CA GLY A 26 -1.13 18.49 -15.07
C GLY A 26 -2.21 19.06 -14.14
N THR A 27 -2.03 20.30 -13.68
CA THR A 27 -2.98 21.00 -12.79
C THR A 27 -4.30 21.36 -13.48
N LEU A 28 -4.27 21.67 -14.79
CA LEU A 28 -5.48 21.98 -15.55
C LEU A 28 -6.34 20.74 -15.86
N ALA A 29 -5.71 19.57 -16.04
CA ALA A 29 -6.41 18.31 -16.26
C ALA A 29 -7.10 17.80 -14.98
N LEU A 30 -6.47 17.98 -13.82
CA LEU A 30 -7.08 17.65 -12.52
C LEU A 30 -8.30 18.54 -12.20
N LEU A 31 -8.29 19.81 -12.62
CA LEU A 31 -9.41 20.74 -12.42
C LEU A 31 -10.59 20.50 -13.37
N LEU A 32 -10.37 19.95 -14.56
CA LEU A 32 -11.45 19.63 -15.51
C LEU A 32 -12.18 18.33 -15.15
N VAL A 33 -11.50 17.35 -14.54
CA VAL A 33 -12.17 16.14 -14.02
C VAL A 33 -13.06 16.45 -12.82
N ALA A 34 -12.73 17.48 -12.04
CA ALA A 34 -13.51 17.88 -10.86
C ALA A 34 -14.88 18.50 -11.18
N SER A 35 -15.12 18.97 -12.41
CA SER A 35 -16.37 19.67 -12.77
C SER A 35 -17.45 18.80 -13.45
N ALA A 36 -17.16 17.54 -13.76
CA ALA A 36 -18.14 16.62 -14.36
C ALA A 36 -18.96 15.80 -13.35
N GLY A 37 -18.78 16.02 -12.03
CA GLY A 37 -19.30 15.13 -10.98
C GLY A 37 -20.68 15.47 -10.39
N CYS A 38 -21.27 16.63 -10.69
CA CYS A 38 -22.45 17.15 -10.00
C CYS A 38 -23.77 16.83 -10.74
N ALA A 39 -24.16 15.55 -10.83
CA ALA A 39 -25.57 15.14 -10.96
C ALA A 39 -25.68 13.61 -10.92
N THR A 40 -25.81 13.03 -9.73
CA THR A 40 -26.41 11.70 -9.56
C THR A 40 -27.10 11.69 -8.20
N SER A 41 -28.42 11.80 -8.22
CA SER A 41 -29.30 11.49 -7.09
C SER A 41 -29.42 9.98 -7.01
N GLY A 42 -28.59 9.36 -6.17
CA GLY A 42 -28.65 7.93 -5.85
C GLY A 42 -29.31 7.72 -4.48
N GLU A 43 -30.12 6.69 -4.38
CA GLU A 43 -30.87 6.24 -3.19
C GLU A 43 -30.04 6.28 -1.91
N VAL A 44 -30.69 6.64 -0.79
CA VAL A 44 -30.10 6.63 0.55
C VAL A 44 -29.91 5.17 0.98
N ARG A 45 -28.82 4.54 0.52
CA ARG A 45 -28.23 3.41 1.23
C ARG A 45 -27.72 3.93 2.58
N GLU A 46 -28.02 3.22 3.66
CA GLU A 46 -27.39 3.49 4.96
C GLU A 46 -25.88 3.53 4.75
N ARG A 47 -25.29 4.69 5.03
CA ARG A 47 -23.86 4.90 4.85
C ARG A 47 -23.13 4.10 5.90
N HIS A 48 -22.16 3.30 5.49
CA HIS A 48 -21.30 2.62 6.44
C HIS A 48 -20.58 3.67 7.29
N PRO A 49 -20.55 3.54 8.64
CA PRO A 49 -20.02 4.58 9.53
C PRO A 49 -18.57 4.95 9.20
N ASP A 50 -17.75 3.96 8.83
CA ASP A 50 -16.35 4.17 8.44
C ASP A 50 -16.18 4.76 7.02
N ASP A 51 -17.22 4.78 6.18
CA ASP A 51 -17.19 5.22 4.78
C ASP A 51 -18.23 6.33 4.50
N PRO A 52 -18.00 7.54 5.04
CA PRO A 52 -18.92 8.66 4.86
C PRO A 52 -18.95 9.19 3.42
N TRP A 53 -17.97 8.82 2.59
CA TRP A 53 -17.83 9.24 1.20
C TRP A 53 -18.10 8.13 0.18
N GLU A 54 -18.92 7.13 0.55
CA GLU A 54 -19.19 5.95 -0.27
C GLU A 54 -19.53 6.29 -1.74
N GLY A 55 -20.34 7.32 -1.98
CA GLY A 55 -20.69 7.74 -3.35
C GLY A 55 -19.51 8.24 -4.18
N PHE A 56 -18.53 8.91 -3.56
CA PHE A 56 -17.28 9.31 -4.21
C PHE A 56 -16.36 8.09 -4.38
N ASN A 57 -16.19 7.31 -3.31
CA ASN A 57 -15.32 6.15 -3.26
C ASN A 57 -15.71 5.08 -4.30
N ARG A 58 -17.02 4.81 -4.46
CA ARG A 58 -17.52 3.90 -5.52
C ARG A 58 -17.20 4.39 -6.93
N LYS A 59 -17.23 5.71 -7.19
CA LYS A 59 -16.88 6.27 -8.50
C LYS A 59 -15.39 6.11 -8.80
N VAL A 60 -14.53 6.43 -7.83
CA VAL A 60 -13.08 6.24 -7.96
C VAL A 60 -12.74 4.75 -8.06
N PHE A 61 -13.41 3.91 -7.29
CA PHE A 61 -13.28 2.46 -7.38
C PHE A 61 -13.64 1.94 -8.78
N ALA A 62 -14.74 2.41 -9.37
CA ALA A 62 -15.11 2.05 -10.74
C ALA A 62 -14.05 2.48 -11.76
N PHE A 63 -13.45 3.66 -11.60
CA PHE A 63 -12.31 4.08 -12.42
C PHE A 63 -11.10 3.14 -12.25
N ASN A 64 -10.72 2.83 -11.01
CA ASN A 64 -9.62 1.92 -10.72
C ASN A 64 -9.88 0.51 -11.27
N ASP A 65 -11.12 0.03 -11.19
CA ASP A 65 -11.53 -1.27 -11.71
C ASP A 65 -11.43 -1.34 -13.25
N VAL A 66 -11.78 -0.25 -13.94
CA VAL A 66 -11.56 -0.15 -15.40
C VAL A 66 -10.06 -0.25 -15.69
N VAL A 67 -9.22 0.51 -14.98
CA VAL A 67 -7.77 0.45 -15.16
C VAL A 67 -7.22 -0.95 -14.87
N ASP A 68 -7.67 -1.60 -13.79
CA ASP A 68 -7.26 -2.97 -13.46
C ASP A 68 -7.65 -3.94 -14.57
N ARG A 69 -8.91 -3.93 -14.98
CA ARG A 69 -9.45 -4.88 -15.96
C ARG A 69 -8.79 -4.78 -17.32
N TYR A 70 -8.47 -3.57 -17.77
CA TYR A 70 -7.94 -3.33 -19.11
C TYR A 70 -6.42 -3.17 -19.18
N ALA A 71 -5.74 -2.87 -18.07
CA ALA A 71 -4.29 -2.69 -18.05
C ALA A 71 -3.58 -3.62 -17.06
N LEU A 72 -3.86 -3.50 -15.75
CA LEU A 72 -3.06 -4.21 -14.73
C LEU A 72 -3.27 -5.72 -14.75
N LYS A 73 -4.52 -6.19 -14.82
CA LYS A 73 -4.85 -7.61 -14.81
C LYS A 73 -4.32 -8.36 -16.05
N PRO A 74 -4.45 -7.84 -17.29
CA PRO A 74 -3.78 -8.44 -18.44
C PRO A 74 -2.24 -8.45 -18.29
N ALA A 75 -1.64 -7.37 -17.80
CA ALA A 75 -0.19 -7.29 -17.58
C ALA A 75 0.28 -8.32 -16.54
N ALA A 76 -0.43 -8.43 -15.41
CA ALA A 76 -0.16 -9.39 -14.35
C ALA A 76 -0.28 -10.85 -14.82
N ARG A 77 -1.31 -11.16 -15.62
CA ARG A 77 -1.45 -12.49 -16.25
C ARG A 77 -0.31 -12.78 -17.23
N GLY A 78 0.07 -11.79 -18.04
CA GLY A 78 1.20 -11.92 -18.95
C GLY A 78 2.52 -12.15 -18.21
N TYR A 79 2.77 -11.38 -17.14
CA TYR A 79 3.92 -11.54 -16.25
C TYR A 79 3.97 -12.94 -15.63
N ARG A 80 2.88 -13.41 -14.99
CA ARG A 80 2.81 -14.75 -14.42
C ARG A 80 2.93 -15.86 -15.46
N PHE A 81 2.52 -15.61 -16.71
CA PHE A 81 2.64 -16.59 -17.79
C PHE A 81 4.09 -16.75 -18.28
N ILE A 82 4.87 -15.67 -18.34
CA ILE A 82 6.24 -15.70 -18.87
C ILE A 82 7.31 -15.92 -17.79
N THR A 83 6.99 -15.61 -16.54
CA THR A 83 7.93 -15.65 -15.42
C THR A 83 7.76 -16.97 -14.65
N PRO A 84 8.80 -17.81 -14.52
CA PRO A 84 8.73 -19.00 -13.67
C PRO A 84 8.53 -18.65 -12.19
N ASP A 85 7.78 -19.47 -11.45
CA ASP A 85 7.47 -19.24 -10.02
C ASP A 85 8.67 -18.86 -9.14
N PRO A 86 9.88 -19.45 -9.28
CA PRO A 86 11.04 -19.05 -8.46
C PRO A 86 11.51 -17.63 -8.75
N VAL A 87 11.36 -17.16 -9.99
CA VAL A 87 11.73 -15.80 -10.40
C VAL A 87 10.69 -14.82 -9.91
N GLU A 88 9.39 -15.12 -10.08
CA GLU A 88 8.29 -14.30 -9.55
C GLU A 88 8.41 -14.13 -8.03
N THR A 89 8.61 -15.23 -7.31
CA THR A 89 8.86 -15.20 -5.87
C THR A 89 10.09 -14.37 -5.51
N GLY A 90 11.18 -14.50 -6.27
CA GLY A 90 12.39 -13.71 -6.05
C GLY A 90 12.19 -12.21 -6.24
N VAL A 91 11.41 -11.80 -7.24
CA VAL A 91 11.05 -10.39 -7.46
C VAL A 91 10.24 -9.86 -6.29
N GLY A 92 9.22 -10.60 -5.85
CA GLY A 92 8.43 -10.26 -4.67
C GLY A 92 9.29 -10.10 -3.41
N ASN A 93 10.22 -11.04 -3.17
CA ASN A 93 11.15 -10.98 -2.04
C ASN A 93 12.05 -9.73 -2.07
N VAL A 94 12.54 -9.34 -3.25
CA VAL A 94 13.34 -8.12 -3.40
C VAL A 94 12.53 -6.89 -3.00
N PHE A 95 11.29 -6.75 -3.49
CA PHE A 95 10.46 -5.59 -3.15
C PHE A 95 10.02 -5.57 -1.68
N SER A 96 9.76 -6.74 -1.09
CA SER A 96 9.52 -6.87 0.35
C SER A 96 10.76 -6.46 1.17
N ASN A 97 11.94 -6.94 0.79
CA ASN A 97 13.20 -6.56 1.44
C ASN A 97 13.49 -5.06 1.33
N LEU A 98 13.18 -4.42 0.20
CA LEU A 98 13.28 -2.96 0.03
C LEU A 98 12.26 -2.19 0.91
N GLY A 99 11.22 -2.84 1.40
CA GLY A 99 10.26 -2.28 2.36
C GLY A 99 10.75 -2.29 3.81
N GLU A 100 11.73 -3.13 4.16
CA GLU A 100 12.23 -3.26 5.53
C GLU A 100 12.80 -1.96 6.13
N PRO A 101 13.54 -1.09 5.40
CA PRO A 101 13.98 0.19 5.94
C PRO A 101 12.84 1.09 6.40
N ARG A 102 11.73 1.12 5.66
CA ARG A 102 10.50 1.82 6.06
C ARG A 102 9.93 1.20 7.35
N THR A 103 9.88 -0.13 7.43
CA THR A 103 9.43 -0.84 8.64
C THR A 103 10.31 -0.51 9.85
N VAL A 104 11.63 -0.46 9.69
CA VAL A 104 12.57 -0.07 10.77
C VAL A 104 12.28 1.35 11.25
N LEU A 105 12.16 2.31 10.34
CA LEU A 105 11.90 3.71 10.68
C LEU A 105 10.58 3.86 11.43
N ASN A 106 9.50 3.28 10.91
CA ASN A 106 8.18 3.38 11.54
C ASN A 106 8.12 2.64 12.88
N SER A 107 8.70 1.45 12.97
CA SER A 107 8.82 0.72 14.26
C SER A 107 9.52 1.56 15.32
N LEU A 108 10.60 2.26 14.96
CA LEU A 108 11.31 3.14 15.90
C LEU A 108 10.45 4.35 16.31
N LEU A 109 9.73 4.97 15.37
CA LEU A 109 8.81 6.08 15.66
C LEU A 109 7.65 5.65 16.57
N GLN A 110 7.25 4.39 16.48
CA GLN A 110 6.22 3.78 17.33
C GLN A 110 6.77 3.24 18.66
N GLY A 111 8.09 3.29 18.88
CA GLY A 111 8.73 2.74 20.09
C GLY A 111 8.89 1.22 20.11
N LYS A 112 8.59 0.53 19.00
CA LYS A 112 8.66 -0.93 18.82
C LYS A 112 10.09 -1.40 18.52
N VAL A 113 10.99 -1.28 19.49
CA VAL A 113 12.42 -1.63 19.33
C VAL A 113 12.64 -3.07 18.89
N ARG A 114 11.83 -4.01 19.38
CA ARG A 114 11.90 -5.43 18.97
C ARG A 114 11.54 -5.62 17.49
N ASN A 115 10.48 -4.98 17.00
CA ASN A 115 10.12 -5.11 15.59
C ASN A 115 11.17 -4.45 14.68
N ALA A 116 11.70 -3.28 15.10
CA ALA A 116 12.78 -2.61 14.38
C ALA A 116 14.04 -3.48 14.26
N SER A 117 14.43 -4.21 15.31
CA SER A 117 15.60 -5.09 15.26
C SER A 117 15.37 -6.33 14.39
N ILE A 118 14.14 -6.88 14.38
CA ILE A 118 13.74 -7.96 13.49
C ILE A 118 13.81 -7.50 12.03
N ALA A 119 13.18 -6.38 11.68
CA ALA A 119 13.19 -5.81 10.32
C ALA A 119 14.62 -5.49 9.85
N THR A 120 15.46 -4.94 10.73
CA THR A 120 16.89 -4.72 10.44
C THR A 120 17.61 -6.03 10.14
N SER A 121 17.36 -7.08 10.94
CA SER A 121 17.99 -8.39 10.75
C SER A 121 17.54 -9.02 9.44
N ARG A 122 16.24 -8.97 9.13
CA ARG A 122 15.68 -9.43 7.85
C ARG A 122 16.35 -8.72 6.68
N PHE A 123 16.42 -7.39 6.71
CA PHE A 123 17.07 -6.60 5.68
C PHE A 123 18.53 -7.01 5.46
N LEU A 124 19.31 -7.11 6.52
CA LEU A 124 20.74 -7.45 6.42
C LEU A 124 20.94 -8.88 5.91
N ILE A 125 20.20 -9.85 6.43
CA ILE A 125 20.31 -11.26 6.05
C ILE A 125 19.89 -11.46 4.59
N ASN A 126 18.73 -10.93 4.20
CA ASN A 126 18.21 -11.09 2.84
C ASN A 126 19.06 -10.31 1.83
N THR A 127 19.58 -9.14 2.18
CA THR A 127 20.48 -8.38 1.30
C THR A 127 21.84 -9.07 1.12
N THR A 128 22.38 -9.70 2.16
CA THR A 128 23.71 -10.36 2.10
C THR A 128 23.63 -11.82 1.68
N ALA A 129 23.07 -12.68 2.53
CA ALA A 129 22.94 -14.12 2.29
C ALA A 129 21.85 -14.43 1.25
N GLY A 130 20.83 -13.58 1.14
CA GLY A 130 19.75 -13.72 0.17
C GLY A 130 20.01 -13.07 -1.21
N ILE A 131 21.24 -12.62 -1.47
CA ILE A 131 21.66 -12.00 -2.74
C ILE A 131 20.76 -10.81 -3.11
N GLY A 132 20.83 -9.74 -2.32
CA GLY A 132 20.05 -8.52 -2.54
C GLY A 132 18.55 -8.67 -2.28
N GLY A 133 18.14 -9.72 -1.59
CA GLY A 133 16.74 -10.03 -1.28
C GLY A 133 16.06 -10.99 -2.26
N LEU A 134 16.78 -11.55 -3.24
CA LEU A 134 16.21 -12.57 -4.15
C LEU A 134 15.73 -13.81 -3.40
N TRP A 135 16.46 -14.23 -2.37
CA TRP A 135 16.05 -15.30 -1.47
C TRP A 135 15.73 -14.75 -0.08
N ASP A 136 14.51 -15.00 0.40
CA ASP A 136 14.13 -14.72 1.79
C ASP A 136 14.72 -15.78 2.73
N VAL A 137 16.01 -15.61 3.07
CA VAL A 137 16.75 -16.47 4.00
C VAL A 137 16.29 -16.23 5.43
N ALA A 138 15.95 -14.99 5.78
CA ALA A 138 15.51 -14.63 7.12
C ALA A 138 14.23 -15.37 7.54
N SER A 139 13.24 -15.48 6.65
CA SER A 139 12.02 -16.25 6.92
C SER A 139 12.29 -17.74 7.13
N ARG A 140 13.27 -18.32 6.42
CA ARG A 140 13.69 -19.73 6.64
C ARG A 140 14.36 -19.96 7.99
N MET A 141 14.82 -18.88 8.63
CA MET A 141 15.38 -18.88 9.98
C MET A 141 14.33 -18.49 11.03
N GLU A 142 13.04 -18.44 10.66
CA GLU A 142 11.93 -18.05 11.53
C GLU A 142 12.03 -16.62 12.06
N ILE A 143 12.76 -15.75 11.35
CA ILE A 143 12.85 -14.32 11.66
C ILE A 143 11.69 -13.61 10.98
N THR A 144 10.53 -13.63 11.60
CA THR A 144 9.29 -12.99 11.11
C THR A 144 9.01 -11.69 11.86
N GLY A 145 8.78 -10.60 11.13
CA GLY A 145 8.41 -9.28 11.69
C GLY A 145 7.05 -8.81 11.20
N GLN A 146 6.60 -7.69 11.74
CA GLN A 146 5.40 -6.98 11.27
C GLN A 146 5.82 -5.83 10.35
N GLU A 147 5.15 -5.66 9.22
CA GLU A 147 5.41 -4.53 8.32
C GLU A 147 4.77 -3.25 8.85
N GLU A 148 5.53 -2.15 8.84
CA GLU A 148 5.11 -0.88 9.44
C GLU A 148 5.19 0.26 8.42
N ASP A 149 4.11 1.04 8.32
CA ASP A 149 4.03 2.29 7.55
C ASP A 149 3.78 3.51 8.45
N PHE A 150 3.87 4.69 7.85
CA PHE A 150 3.67 5.93 8.56
C PHE A 150 2.20 6.15 8.97
N GLY A 151 1.24 5.56 8.26
CA GLY A 151 -0.15 5.53 8.69
C GLY A 151 -0.34 4.82 10.04
N GLN A 152 0.31 3.67 10.24
CA GLN A 152 0.34 2.95 11.52
C GLN A 152 1.01 3.81 12.59
N THR A 153 2.13 4.45 12.27
CA THR A 153 2.81 5.40 13.17
C THR A 153 1.89 6.54 13.64
N LEU A 154 1.12 7.14 12.73
CA LEU A 154 0.12 8.14 13.10
C LEU A 154 -1.01 7.56 13.96
N GLY A 155 -1.35 6.29 13.76
CA GLY A 155 -2.26 5.53 14.62
C GLY A 155 -1.74 5.46 16.06
N THR A 156 -0.50 4.99 16.24
CA THR A 156 0.17 4.92 17.54
C THR A 156 0.30 6.30 18.21
N TRP A 157 0.38 7.38 17.43
CA TRP A 157 0.45 8.75 17.95
C TRP A 157 -0.92 9.38 18.23
N GLY A 158 -2.00 8.59 18.19
CA GLY A 158 -3.34 8.97 18.63
C GLY A 158 -4.34 9.24 17.52
N TRP A 159 -3.99 9.04 16.24
CA TRP A 159 -4.97 9.06 15.14
C TRP A 159 -5.49 7.64 14.86
N GLU A 160 -6.13 7.04 15.86
CA GLU A 160 -6.64 5.67 15.80
C GLU A 160 -7.81 5.54 14.81
N GLU A 161 -8.82 6.40 14.96
CA GLU A 161 -9.98 6.44 14.07
C GLU A 161 -9.71 7.29 12.82
N SER A 162 -9.78 6.67 11.64
CA SER A 162 -9.65 7.37 10.37
C SER A 162 -10.72 6.95 9.37
N ARG A 163 -11.18 7.91 8.57
CA ARG A 163 -12.26 7.71 7.61
C ARG A 163 -11.73 7.08 6.34
N TYR A 164 -12.47 6.09 5.84
CA TYR A 164 -12.17 5.38 4.59
C TYR A 164 -12.31 6.29 3.38
N LEU A 165 -11.37 6.16 2.44
CA LEU A 165 -11.47 6.75 1.12
C LEU A 165 -10.76 5.88 0.07
N VAL A 166 -11.16 6.03 -1.19
CA VAL A 166 -10.50 5.36 -2.31
C VAL A 166 -9.73 6.39 -3.13
N LEU A 167 -8.44 6.13 -3.31
CA LEU A 167 -7.54 6.95 -4.10
C LEU A 167 -7.50 6.46 -5.57
N PRO A 168 -7.49 7.38 -6.55
CA PRO A 168 -7.27 7.01 -7.94
C PRO A 168 -5.92 6.29 -8.10
N LEU A 169 -5.93 5.16 -8.81
CA LEU A 169 -4.81 4.25 -9.07
C LEU A 169 -4.24 3.52 -7.84
N LEU A 170 -4.23 4.14 -6.66
CA LEU A 170 -3.65 3.57 -5.44
C LEU A 170 -4.62 2.65 -4.68
N GLY A 171 -5.93 2.86 -4.82
CA GLY A 171 -6.94 1.98 -4.23
C GLY A 171 -7.40 2.41 -2.82
N PRO A 172 -7.88 1.45 -2.00
CA PRO A 172 -8.35 1.69 -0.64
C PRO A 172 -7.32 2.38 0.27
N SER A 173 -7.77 3.33 1.07
CA SER A 173 -6.95 4.04 2.06
C SER A 173 -7.82 4.66 3.17
N THR A 174 -7.19 5.30 4.15
CA THR A 174 -7.85 6.24 5.07
C THR A 174 -7.25 7.64 4.93
N LEU A 175 -7.89 8.66 5.52
CA LEU A 175 -7.31 10.01 5.56
C LEU A 175 -5.92 10.04 6.20
N ARG A 176 -5.73 9.26 7.27
CA ARG A 176 -4.46 9.11 7.97
C ARG A 176 -3.42 8.48 7.07
N ASP A 177 -3.76 7.33 6.48
CA ASP A 177 -2.83 6.57 5.66
C ASP A 177 -2.45 7.33 4.38
N THR A 178 -3.42 8.06 3.79
CA THR A 178 -3.18 8.98 2.67
C THR A 178 -2.17 10.08 3.04
N GLY A 179 -2.28 10.62 4.25
CA GLY A 179 -1.32 11.59 4.78
C GLY A 179 0.08 11.02 5.00
N GLY A 180 0.20 9.70 5.24
CA GLY A 180 1.47 9.00 5.43
C GLY A 180 2.20 8.62 4.14
N LEU A 181 1.48 8.48 3.02
CA LEU A 181 2.07 8.09 1.73
C LEU A 181 3.33 8.86 1.32
N PRO A 182 3.45 10.20 1.48
CA PRO A 182 4.67 10.91 1.11
C PRO A 182 5.87 10.51 1.97
N VAL A 183 5.66 10.21 3.25
CA VAL A 183 6.71 9.79 4.17
C VAL A 183 7.16 8.37 3.81
N ASP A 184 6.21 7.47 3.58
CA ASP A 184 6.51 6.10 3.16
C ASP A 184 7.22 6.06 1.80
N MET A 185 6.84 6.93 0.86
CA MET A 185 7.52 7.07 -0.43
C MET A 185 8.97 7.54 -0.23
N TYR A 186 9.22 8.48 0.67
CA TYR A 186 10.58 8.96 0.97
C TYR A 186 11.45 7.90 1.67
N ALA A 187 10.84 7.00 2.45
CA ALA A 187 11.53 5.89 3.10
C ALA A 187 11.88 4.74 2.14
N TYR A 188 11.22 4.68 0.97
CA TYR A 188 11.40 3.57 0.04
C TYR A 188 12.63 3.76 -0.86
N PRO A 189 13.58 2.81 -0.93
CA PRO A 189 14.85 3.00 -1.63
C PRO A 189 14.75 3.33 -3.12
N THR A 190 13.72 2.83 -3.82
CA THR A 190 13.57 3.09 -5.27
C THR A 190 13.29 4.55 -5.59
N THR A 191 12.86 5.36 -4.63
CA THR A 191 12.67 6.81 -4.78
C THR A 191 13.97 7.53 -5.09
N TYR A 192 15.12 6.96 -4.69
CA TYR A 192 16.45 7.54 -4.89
C TYR A 192 17.17 7.05 -6.16
N VAL A 193 16.49 6.27 -7.01
CA VAL A 193 17.03 5.90 -8.33
C VAL A 193 17.00 7.13 -9.23
N GLU A 194 18.17 7.57 -9.69
CA GLU A 194 18.33 8.80 -10.49
C GLU A 194 17.73 8.68 -11.89
N ASP A 195 17.82 7.50 -12.50
CA ASP A 195 17.28 7.26 -13.83
C ASP A 195 15.75 7.08 -13.76
N ASP A 196 15.03 8.00 -14.41
CA ASP A 196 13.58 8.04 -14.41
C ASP A 196 12.96 6.81 -15.07
N GLU A 197 13.57 6.28 -16.15
CA GLU A 197 13.07 5.11 -16.86
C GLU A 197 13.20 3.86 -15.99
N VAL A 198 14.34 3.69 -15.33
CA VAL A 198 14.57 2.59 -14.38
C VAL A 198 13.62 2.70 -13.19
N ARG A 199 13.45 3.89 -12.60
CA ARG A 199 12.56 4.10 -11.46
C ARG A 199 11.11 3.80 -11.81
N MET A 200 10.65 4.25 -12.98
CA MET A 200 9.30 3.95 -13.47
C MET A 200 9.15 2.45 -13.77
N GLY A 201 10.15 1.82 -14.36
CA GLY A 201 10.18 0.38 -14.64
C GLY A 201 10.07 -0.46 -13.37
N LEU A 202 10.84 -0.13 -12.33
CA LEU A 202 10.77 -0.79 -11.02
C LEU A 202 9.41 -0.59 -10.36
N THR A 203 8.85 0.61 -10.43
CA THR A 203 7.51 0.91 -9.89
C THR A 203 6.44 0.09 -10.61
N ALA A 204 6.48 0.05 -11.95
CA ALA A 204 5.55 -0.72 -12.76
C ALA A 204 5.67 -2.22 -12.47
N LEU A 205 6.90 -2.75 -12.40
CA LEU A 205 7.16 -4.14 -12.06
C LEU A 205 6.58 -4.48 -10.69
N ARG A 206 6.82 -3.65 -9.66
CA ARG A 206 6.26 -3.85 -8.32
C ARG A 206 4.74 -3.92 -8.33
N VAL A 207 4.08 -2.99 -9.05
CA VAL A 207 2.61 -2.97 -9.15
C VAL A 207 2.08 -4.21 -9.87
N ILE A 208 2.74 -4.63 -10.96
CA ILE A 208 2.35 -5.82 -11.73
C ILE A 208 2.54 -7.09 -10.89
N ASP A 209 3.68 -7.22 -10.22
CA ASP A 209 4.03 -8.35 -9.36
C ASP A 209 3.05 -8.47 -8.17
N SER A 210 2.77 -7.36 -7.49
CA SER A 210 1.75 -7.31 -6.43
C SER A 210 0.37 -7.71 -6.95
N ARG A 211 0.00 -7.26 -8.16
CA ARG A 211 -1.29 -7.66 -8.76
C ARG A 211 -1.33 -9.13 -9.17
N ALA A 212 -0.20 -9.69 -9.62
CA ALA A 212 -0.08 -11.10 -10.00
C ALA A 212 -0.32 -12.03 -8.80
N GLY A 213 0.24 -11.70 -7.64
CA GLY A 213 0.01 -12.44 -6.39
C GLY A 213 -1.45 -12.44 -5.90
N LEU A 214 -2.27 -11.49 -6.37
CA LEU A 214 -3.70 -11.38 -6.02
C LEU A 214 -4.64 -12.00 -7.05
N LEU A 215 -4.13 -12.58 -8.15
CA LEU A 215 -4.98 -13.12 -9.23
C LEU A 215 -5.85 -14.28 -8.75
N ASP A 216 -5.32 -15.17 -7.90
CA ASP A 216 -6.04 -16.35 -7.43
C ASP A 216 -7.07 -16.00 -6.34
N GLN A 217 -6.76 -14.98 -5.53
CA GLN A 217 -7.62 -14.49 -4.45
C GLN A 217 -8.88 -13.76 -4.99
N GLU A 218 -8.87 -13.33 -6.25
CA GLU A 218 -10.02 -12.66 -6.86
C GLU A 218 -11.27 -13.54 -6.88
N ALA A 219 -11.11 -14.87 -6.94
CA ALA A 219 -12.22 -15.82 -6.89
C ALA A 219 -12.94 -15.88 -5.53
N LEU A 220 -12.30 -15.37 -4.47
CA LEU A 220 -12.85 -15.32 -3.12
C LEU A 220 -13.83 -14.16 -2.91
N ILE A 221 -13.85 -13.17 -3.82
CA ILE A 221 -14.72 -12.01 -3.74
C ILE A 221 -16.18 -12.46 -3.87
N ARG A 222 -17.02 -12.10 -2.89
CA ARG A 222 -18.46 -12.39 -2.87
C ARG A 222 -19.28 -11.10 -2.81
N GLY A 223 -20.49 -11.14 -3.36
CA GLY A 223 -21.44 -10.02 -3.30
C GLY A 223 -20.98 -8.79 -4.09
N ASP A 224 -21.24 -7.60 -3.54
CA ASP A 224 -20.78 -6.34 -4.12
C ASP A 224 -19.27 -6.18 -3.94
N ARG A 225 -18.55 -6.10 -5.06
CA ARG A 225 -17.08 -6.08 -5.08
C ARG A 225 -16.50 -4.88 -4.32
N TYR A 226 -17.15 -3.72 -4.38
CA TYR A 226 -16.69 -2.54 -3.65
C TYR A 226 -16.80 -2.77 -2.14
N SER A 227 -17.98 -3.15 -1.65
CA SER A 227 -18.19 -3.39 -0.22
C SER A 227 -17.27 -4.49 0.30
N PHE A 228 -17.13 -5.61 -0.42
CA PHE A 228 -16.21 -6.69 -0.04
C PHE A 228 -14.77 -6.19 0.13
N ILE A 229 -14.23 -5.47 -0.86
CA ILE A 229 -12.86 -4.96 -0.81
C ILE A 229 -12.69 -3.91 0.30
N ARG A 230 -13.66 -3.02 0.49
CA ARG A 230 -13.63 -2.03 1.58
C ARG A 230 -13.59 -2.72 2.94
N ASP A 231 -14.49 -3.65 3.17
CA ASP A 231 -14.66 -4.27 4.49
C ASP A 231 -13.45 -5.16 4.83
N THR A 232 -12.95 -5.95 3.86
CA THR A 232 -11.70 -6.72 4.01
C THR A 232 -10.50 -5.81 4.26
N TRP A 233 -10.37 -4.70 3.51
CA TRP A 233 -9.25 -3.77 3.71
C TRP A 233 -9.31 -3.10 5.09
N LEU A 234 -10.49 -2.64 5.53
CA LEU A 234 -10.66 -2.03 6.85
C LEU A 234 -10.37 -3.02 7.98
N GLN A 235 -10.78 -4.28 7.84
CA GLN A 235 -10.47 -5.34 8.81
C GLN A 235 -8.95 -5.56 8.90
N GLN A 236 -8.30 -5.78 7.76
CA GLN A 236 -6.84 -5.95 7.71
C GLN A 236 -6.11 -4.73 8.28
N ARG A 237 -6.59 -3.53 7.96
CA ARG A 237 -5.94 -2.29 8.41
C ARG A 237 -6.06 -2.08 9.92
N ARG A 238 -7.21 -2.42 10.52
CA ARG A 238 -7.37 -2.40 11.97
C ARG A 238 -6.45 -3.41 12.64
N PHE A 239 -6.31 -4.60 12.06
CA PHE A 239 -5.38 -5.62 12.54
C PHE A 239 -3.93 -5.12 12.55
N GLU A 240 -3.48 -4.48 11.47
CA GLU A 240 -2.13 -3.90 11.38
C GLU A 240 -1.88 -2.80 12.43
N VAL A 241 -2.81 -1.83 12.53
CA VAL A 241 -2.67 -0.69 13.46
C VAL A 241 -2.67 -1.12 14.92
N ASN A 242 -3.35 -2.23 15.24
CA ASN A 242 -3.44 -2.79 16.58
C ASN A 242 -2.42 -3.93 16.81
N ASP A 243 -1.34 -4.00 16.04
CA ASP A 243 -0.22 -4.96 16.23
C ASP A 243 -0.62 -6.44 16.14
N GLY A 244 -1.73 -6.71 15.45
CA GLY A 244 -2.34 -8.03 15.33
C GLY A 244 -3.30 -8.39 16.46
N GLU A 245 -3.56 -7.48 17.40
CA GLU A 245 -4.61 -7.62 18.39
C GLU A 245 -5.95 -7.24 17.74
N GLN A 246 -6.77 -8.26 17.46
CA GLN A 246 -8.18 -8.02 17.16
C GLN A 246 -8.83 -7.64 18.49
N GLY A 247 -9.34 -6.42 18.61
CA GLY A 247 -10.27 -6.07 19.69
C GLY A 247 -11.44 -7.04 19.72
N GLU A 248 -12.18 -7.11 20.84
CA GLU A 248 -13.27 -8.07 21.08
C GLU A 248 -14.10 -8.30 19.81
N ASP A 249 -13.94 -9.48 19.20
CA ASP A 249 -14.66 -9.86 18.00
C ASP A 249 -16.15 -10.01 18.39
N PRO A 250 -17.07 -9.22 17.80
CA PRO A 250 -18.50 -9.36 18.07
C PRO A 250 -19.02 -10.77 17.79
N PHE A 251 -18.36 -11.50 16.88
CA PHE A 251 -18.67 -12.89 16.55
C PHE A 251 -18.03 -13.91 17.52
N ALA A 252 -17.02 -13.51 18.30
CA ALA A 252 -16.43 -14.33 19.36
C ALA A 252 -17.06 -14.06 20.73
N SER A 253 -17.69 -12.90 20.93
CA SER A 253 -18.43 -12.57 22.16
C SER A 253 -19.81 -13.22 22.22
N GLU A 254 -20.36 -13.66 21.09
CA GLU A 254 -21.47 -14.60 21.09
C GLU A 254 -20.90 -16.00 21.31
N GLU A 255 -20.49 -16.28 22.55
CA GLU A 255 -20.42 -17.66 23.03
C GLU A 255 -21.84 -18.21 22.85
N PHE A 256 -22.05 -18.95 21.76
CA PHE A 256 -23.25 -19.75 21.58
C PHE A 256 -23.26 -20.72 22.76
N ASP A 257 -23.98 -20.33 23.81
CA ASP A 257 -24.27 -21.18 24.95
C ASP A 257 -25.11 -22.33 24.40
N PHE A 258 -24.42 -23.41 24.02
CA PHE A 258 -25.08 -24.67 23.76
C PHE A 258 -25.66 -25.11 25.10
N ASP A 259 -26.90 -24.71 25.36
CA ASP A 259 -27.64 -25.21 26.50
C ASP A 259 -27.80 -26.71 26.26
N ASP A 260 -27.09 -27.53 27.03
CA ASP A 260 -27.09 -29.01 26.94
C ASP A 260 -28.52 -29.60 27.06
N ALA A 261 -29.50 -28.78 27.45
CA ALA A 261 -30.92 -29.10 27.51
C ALA A 261 -31.55 -29.49 26.16
N ASP A 262 -31.01 -29.04 25.02
CA ASP A 262 -31.56 -29.37 23.69
C ASP A 262 -31.19 -30.79 23.20
N PHE A 263 -30.23 -31.46 23.85
CA PHE A 263 -29.82 -32.82 23.48
C PHE A 263 -30.54 -33.93 24.26
N ASP A 264 -31.07 -33.64 25.46
CA ASP A 264 -31.73 -34.65 26.29
C ASP A 264 -33.14 -35.02 25.77
N ASP A 265 -33.86 -34.07 25.15
CA ASP A 265 -35.20 -34.31 24.59
C ASP A 265 -35.18 -35.05 23.23
N ALA A 266 -34.02 -35.14 22.57
CA ALA A 266 -33.88 -35.83 21.28
C ALA A 266 -33.72 -37.36 21.41
N PHE A 267 -33.42 -37.86 22.62
CA PHE A 267 -33.23 -39.29 22.90
C PHE A 267 -34.19 -39.86 23.97
N ALA A 268 -35.07 -39.04 24.54
CA ALA A 268 -36.11 -39.49 25.45
C ALA A 268 -37.44 -39.71 24.70
N GLU A 269 -37.68 -40.97 24.29
CA GLU A 269 -39.04 -41.50 24.04
C GLU A 269 -39.92 -41.47 25.29
#